data_AF-A0A2V1B1R3-F1
#
_entry.id   AF-A0A2V1B1R3-F1
#
_cell.length_a   1.000
_cell.length_b   1.000
_cell.length_c   1.000
_cell.angle_alpha   90.00
_cell.angle_beta   90.00
_cell.angle_gamma   90.00
#
_symmetry.space_group_name_H-M   'P 1'
#
loop_
_entity.id
_entity.type
_entity.pdbx_description
1 polymer ?
#
loop_
_entity_poly.entity_id
_entity_poly.type
_entity_poly.pdbx_seq_one_letter_code
_entity_poly.pdbx_strand_id
1 'polypeptide(L)'
;MAYKARLQEYDEKLARHKLEGGIIIQGTNPTANLNVIKSELKKHSISVLTAQHYDLFNSITRKPWTGRPEINLYEAEAEGAYVRFFEQAFEWDQIIYITYPYFWGDKSNWVKKLTINDPDPVFDEFLKSGFARVVVPARPGFEGAIDHFMRFGVPWNGGPLPPITSDVYVPIADELAERAGRPQGETPQGDTWEVVLPTTLVKLRGDDNLPTWKKDGGKWVLNN
;
A
#
# COMPACT_ATOMS: atom_id res chain seq x y z
N MET A 1 8.94 64.00 -11.07
CA MET A 1 9.99 63.03 -11.47
C MET A 1 10.53 62.22 -10.29
N ALA A 2 10.62 62.77 -9.07
CA ALA A 2 11.13 62.06 -7.88
C ALA A 2 10.30 60.84 -7.40
N TYR A 3 8.97 60.86 -7.59
CA TYR A 3 8.11 59.74 -7.16
C TYR A 3 8.37 58.45 -7.96
N LYS A 4 8.52 58.58 -9.29
CA LYS A 4 8.80 57.43 -10.16
C LYS A 4 10.15 56.78 -9.85
N ALA A 5 11.16 57.60 -9.53
CA ALA A 5 12.48 57.11 -9.12
C ALA A 5 12.41 56.30 -7.82
N ARG A 6 11.65 56.77 -6.81
CA ARG A 6 11.44 56.01 -5.56
C ARG A 6 10.63 54.72 -5.74
N LEU A 7 9.65 54.73 -6.64
CA LEU A 7 8.87 53.52 -6.95
C LEU A 7 9.76 52.46 -7.58
N GLN A 8 10.62 52.87 -8.52
CA GLN A 8 11.54 51.99 -9.22
C GLN A 8 12.63 51.44 -8.28
N GLU A 9 13.19 52.28 -7.39
CA GLU A 9 14.11 51.84 -6.33
C GLU A 9 13.47 50.85 -5.36
N TYR A 10 12.19 51.04 -5.04
CA TYR A 10 11.43 50.13 -4.19
C TYR A 10 11.22 48.78 -4.88
N ASP A 11 10.80 48.78 -6.15
CA ASP A 11 10.59 47.56 -6.93
C ASP A 11 11.90 46.79 -7.15
N GLU A 12 13.01 47.49 -7.39
CA GLU A 12 14.35 46.89 -7.51
C GLU A 12 14.83 46.26 -6.19
N LYS A 13 14.60 46.91 -5.05
CA LYS A 13 14.91 46.33 -3.72
C LYS A 13 14.04 45.10 -3.44
N LEU A 14 12.77 45.13 -3.83
CA LEU A 14 11.84 44.02 -3.65
C LEU A 14 12.19 42.84 -4.57
N ALA A 15 12.63 43.11 -5.80
CA ALA A 15 13.14 42.11 -6.73
C ALA A 15 14.48 41.50 -6.25
N ARG A 16 15.41 42.32 -5.73
CA ARG A 16 16.66 41.84 -5.14
C ARG A 16 16.41 40.95 -3.93
N HIS A 17 15.53 41.34 -3.01
CA HIS A 17 15.16 40.50 -1.87
C HIS A 17 14.53 39.17 -2.28
N LYS A 18 13.74 39.14 -3.36
CA LYS A 18 13.19 37.89 -3.93
C LYS A 18 14.27 37.00 -4.57
N LEU A 19 15.36 37.57 -5.08
CA LEU A 19 16.48 36.84 -5.67
C LEU A 19 17.53 36.40 -4.62
N GLU A 20 17.70 37.17 -3.54
CA GLU A 20 18.59 36.88 -2.40
C GLU A 20 18.05 35.76 -1.50
N GLY A 21 16.74 35.48 -1.55
CA GLY A 21 16.17 34.21 -1.11
C GLY A 21 16.60 33.11 -2.05
N GLY A 22 17.87 32.70 -1.94
CA GLY A 22 18.51 31.70 -2.81
C GLY A 22 17.64 30.46 -3.01
N ILE A 23 17.79 29.79 -4.16
CA ILE A 23 16.96 28.68 -4.67
C ILE A 23 16.29 27.93 -3.52
N ILE A 24 15.09 28.37 -3.16
CA ILE A 24 14.28 27.68 -2.16
C ILE A 24 13.84 26.42 -2.91
N ILE A 25 14.45 25.28 -2.60
CA ILE A 25 13.93 23.99 -3.00
C ILE A 25 12.58 23.87 -2.27
N GLN A 26 11.53 24.36 -2.93
CA GLN A 26 10.17 24.22 -2.47
C GLN A 26 9.71 22.81 -2.80
N GLY A 27 8.97 22.19 -1.89
CA GLY A 27 8.45 20.83 -2.04
C GLY A 27 9.27 19.77 -1.33
N THR A 28 8.57 18.75 -0.87
CA THR A 28 9.16 17.53 -0.31
C THR A 28 9.44 16.55 -1.46
N ASN A 29 10.27 15.53 -1.21
CA ASN A 29 10.50 14.45 -2.18
C ASN A 29 9.15 13.83 -2.63
N PRO A 30 8.86 13.76 -3.95
CA PRO A 30 7.62 13.15 -4.46
C PRO A 30 7.36 11.73 -3.96
N THR A 31 8.42 10.94 -3.74
CA THR A 31 8.28 9.58 -3.17
C THR A 31 7.78 9.63 -1.72
N ALA A 32 8.26 10.59 -0.93
CA ALA A 32 7.79 10.77 0.43
C ALA A 32 6.32 11.24 0.43
N ASN A 33 5.95 12.15 -0.48
CA ASN A 33 4.56 12.58 -0.66
C ASN A 33 3.62 11.41 -0.97
N LEU A 34 4.01 10.53 -1.90
CA LEU A 34 3.24 9.33 -2.23
C LEU A 34 3.08 8.41 -1.01
N ASN A 35 4.11 8.25 -0.20
CA ASN A 35 4.02 7.46 1.04
C ASN A 35 3.04 8.10 2.04
N VAL A 36 3.02 9.44 2.15
CA VAL A 36 2.03 10.15 2.97
C VAL A 36 0.62 9.89 2.44
N ILE A 37 0.39 10.01 1.13
CA ILE A 37 -0.92 9.72 0.52
C ILE A 37 -1.35 8.30 0.87
N LYS A 38 -0.50 7.29 0.61
CA LYS A 38 -0.84 5.88 0.88
C LYS A 38 -1.13 5.63 2.36
N SER A 39 -0.33 6.19 3.26
CA SER A 39 -0.51 6.07 4.71
C SER A 39 -1.85 6.67 5.16
N GLU A 40 -2.19 7.85 4.66
CA GLU A 40 -3.44 8.52 4.99
C GLU A 40 -4.65 7.77 4.41
N LEU A 41 -4.58 7.30 3.17
CA LEU A 41 -5.65 6.50 2.58
C LEU A 41 -5.87 5.17 3.32
N LYS A 42 -4.79 4.49 3.72
CA LYS A 42 -4.86 3.29 4.54
C LYS A 42 -5.53 3.55 5.88
N LYS A 43 -5.08 4.58 6.61
CA LYS A 43 -5.67 4.99 7.90
C LYS A 43 -7.17 5.21 7.77
N HIS A 44 -7.61 6.00 6.79
CA HIS A 44 -9.03 6.28 6.61
C HIS A 44 -9.82 5.05 6.13
N SER A 45 -9.22 4.18 5.30
CA SER A 45 -9.88 2.95 4.87
C SER A 45 -10.17 2.03 6.06
N ILE A 46 -9.19 1.85 6.96
CA ILE A 46 -9.39 1.08 8.19
C ILE A 46 -10.43 1.77 9.08
N SER A 47 -10.35 3.09 9.29
CA SER A 47 -11.38 3.83 10.03
C SER A 47 -12.80 3.59 9.51
N VAL A 48 -12.98 3.56 8.18
CA VAL A 48 -14.29 3.27 7.56
C VAL A 48 -14.71 1.81 7.81
N LEU A 49 -13.80 0.85 7.67
CA LEU A 49 -14.08 -0.57 7.89
C LEU A 49 -14.43 -0.89 9.35
N THR A 50 -13.83 -0.17 10.29
CA THR A 50 -13.95 -0.47 11.72
C THR A 50 -14.83 0.52 12.48
N ALA A 51 -15.33 1.56 11.81
CA ALA A 51 -16.02 2.70 12.40
C ALA A 51 -15.25 3.33 13.59
N GLN A 52 -13.93 3.44 13.48
CA GLN A 52 -13.06 3.91 14.58
C GLN A 52 -12.18 5.09 14.19
N HIS A 53 -11.80 5.89 15.20
CA HIS A 53 -10.90 7.03 15.05
C HIS A 53 -9.56 6.87 15.79
N TYR A 54 -9.20 5.63 16.15
CA TYR A 54 -7.96 5.24 16.82
C TYR A 54 -7.76 5.79 18.25
N ASP A 55 -8.77 6.43 18.83
CA ASP A 55 -8.70 7.02 20.19
C ASP A 55 -8.43 6.00 21.30
N LEU A 56 -8.71 4.71 21.03
CA LEU A 56 -8.53 3.61 21.99
C LEU A 56 -7.17 2.93 21.91
N PHE A 57 -6.31 3.28 20.93
CA PHE A 57 -4.99 2.68 20.79
C PHE A 57 -3.95 3.53 21.51
N ASN A 58 -3.40 3.02 22.61
CA ASN A 58 -2.39 3.73 23.37
C ASN A 58 -1.49 2.80 24.19
N SER A 59 -0.80 1.88 23.52
CA SER A 59 0.17 0.98 24.16
C SER A 59 1.43 1.65 24.77
N ILE A 60 1.50 2.99 24.85
CA ILE A 60 2.62 3.72 25.46
C ILE A 60 2.15 4.40 26.76
N THR A 61 2.65 3.89 27.89
CA THR A 61 2.43 4.50 29.20
C THR A 61 3.65 5.31 29.65
N ARG A 62 3.47 6.19 30.62
CA ARG A 62 4.57 6.95 31.24
C ARG A 62 4.75 6.51 32.68
N LYS A 63 5.98 6.17 33.05
CA LYS A 63 6.28 5.83 34.45
C LYS A 63 5.95 7.00 35.38
N PRO A 64 5.19 6.80 36.47
CA PRO A 64 4.79 7.88 37.38
C PRO A 64 5.96 8.72 37.92
N TRP A 65 7.10 8.08 38.17
CA TRP A 65 8.24 8.72 38.86
C TRP A 65 9.34 9.23 37.93
N THR A 66 9.40 8.76 36.68
CA THR A 66 10.47 9.15 35.74
C THR A 66 9.95 9.87 34.51
N GLY A 67 8.64 9.81 34.25
CA GLY A 67 8.00 10.38 33.06
C GLY A 67 8.45 9.76 31.74
N ARG A 68 9.31 8.72 31.79
CA ARG A 68 9.83 8.02 30.60
C ARG A 68 8.71 7.20 29.97
N PRO A 69 8.60 7.22 28.62
CA PRO A 69 7.67 6.35 27.92
C PRO A 69 8.13 4.89 28.04
N GLU A 70 7.19 4.00 28.32
CA GLU A 70 7.38 2.56 28.29
C GLU A 70 6.21 1.89 27.59
N ILE A 71 6.46 0.71 27.01
CA ILE A 71 5.41 -0.06 26.35
C ILE A 71 4.58 -0.74 27.44
N ASN A 72 3.26 -0.51 27.41
CA ASN A 72 2.33 -1.33 28.17
C ASN A 72 2.16 -2.66 27.44
N LEU A 73 2.80 -3.72 27.94
CA LEU A 73 2.85 -5.02 27.25
C LEU A 73 1.47 -5.68 27.11
N TYR A 74 0.55 -5.44 28.05
CA TYR A 74 -0.81 -5.99 27.99
C TYR A 74 -1.66 -5.31 26.92
N GLU A 75 -1.62 -3.98 26.85
CA GLU A 75 -2.29 -3.22 25.78
C GLU A 75 -1.64 -3.51 24.43
N ALA A 76 -0.31 -3.59 24.36
CA ALA A 76 0.42 -3.89 23.14
C ALA A 76 0.11 -5.28 22.58
N GLU A 77 -0.10 -6.28 23.44
CA GLU A 77 -0.51 -7.61 23.00
C GLU A 77 -1.92 -7.60 22.42
N ALA A 78 -2.88 -6.96 23.11
CA ALA A 78 -4.26 -6.86 22.67
C ALA A 78 -4.41 -6.04 21.38
N GLU A 79 -3.83 -4.84 21.34
CA GLU A 79 -3.80 -3.97 20.16
C GLU A 79 -3.00 -4.60 19.01
N GLY A 80 -1.90 -5.29 19.32
CA GLY A 80 -1.02 -5.91 18.33
C GLY A 80 -1.70 -6.99 17.50
N ALA A 81 -2.61 -7.78 18.07
CA ALA A 81 -3.41 -8.74 17.32
C ALA A 81 -4.33 -8.04 16.30
N TYR A 82 -4.97 -6.95 16.73
CA TYR A 82 -5.83 -6.13 15.89
C TYR A 82 -5.04 -5.48 14.75
N VAL A 83 -3.92 -4.82 15.07
CA VAL A 83 -3.01 -4.20 14.09
C VAL A 83 -2.53 -5.24 13.09
N ARG A 84 -2.02 -6.38 13.56
CA ARG A 84 -1.51 -7.46 12.70
C ARG A 84 -2.54 -7.94 11.68
N PHE A 85 -3.81 -8.09 12.09
CA PHE A 85 -4.88 -8.50 11.18
C PHE A 85 -5.02 -7.53 10.01
N PHE A 86 -5.21 -6.23 10.25
CA PHE A 86 -5.39 -5.27 9.15
C PHE A 86 -4.13 -5.04 8.32
N GLU A 87 -2.96 -5.11 8.95
CA GLU A 87 -1.68 -5.01 8.25
C GLU A 87 -1.48 -6.17 7.25
N GLN A 88 -1.93 -7.38 7.59
CA GLN A 88 -1.71 -8.58 6.78
C GLN A 88 -2.86 -8.89 5.83
N ALA A 89 -4.10 -8.58 6.20
CA ALA A 89 -5.30 -8.96 5.44
C ALA A 89 -5.41 -8.26 4.08
N PHE A 90 -4.76 -7.11 3.91
CA PHE A 90 -4.83 -6.31 2.69
C PHE A 90 -3.45 -6.07 2.08
N GLU A 91 -3.41 -5.85 0.77
CA GLU A 91 -2.19 -5.49 0.04
C GLU A 91 -2.08 -3.97 -0.08
N TRP A 92 -1.68 -3.32 1.02
CA TRP A 92 -1.62 -1.86 1.13
C TRP A 92 -0.71 -1.19 0.09
N ASP A 93 0.33 -1.88 -0.39
CA ASP A 93 1.22 -1.35 -1.42
C ASP A 93 0.56 -1.25 -2.79
N GLN A 94 -0.48 -2.06 -3.03
CA GLN A 94 -1.22 -2.22 -4.29
C GLN A 94 -2.57 -1.48 -4.29
N ILE A 95 -2.80 -0.57 -3.34
CA ILE A 95 -4.03 0.23 -3.35
C ILE A 95 -4.11 1.12 -4.60
N ILE A 96 -5.32 1.25 -5.12
CA ILE A 96 -5.63 2.14 -6.24
C ILE A 96 -6.59 3.19 -5.72
N TYR A 97 -6.38 4.46 -6.08
CA TYR A 97 -7.25 5.53 -5.63
C TYR A 97 -7.52 6.57 -6.73
N ILE A 98 -8.63 7.27 -6.57
CA ILE A 98 -9.00 8.44 -7.35
C ILE A 98 -9.46 9.51 -6.38
N THR A 99 -8.99 10.74 -6.57
CA THR A 99 -9.40 11.92 -5.79
C THR A 99 -10.48 12.69 -6.52
N TYR A 100 -11.41 13.27 -5.75
CA TYR A 100 -12.43 14.17 -6.26
C TYR A 100 -12.21 15.58 -5.73
N PRO A 101 -12.60 16.63 -6.48
CA PRO A 101 -12.27 18.02 -6.15
C PRO A 101 -12.78 18.49 -4.78
N TYR A 102 -12.20 19.60 -4.28
CA TYR A 102 -12.46 20.20 -2.96
C TYR A 102 -13.94 20.37 -2.59
N PHE A 103 -14.81 20.59 -3.57
CA PHE A 103 -16.22 20.90 -3.32
C PHE A 103 -17.04 19.70 -2.81
N TRP A 104 -16.49 18.49 -2.85
CA TRP A 104 -17.06 17.31 -2.18
C TRP A 104 -16.69 17.21 -0.69
N GLY A 105 -15.78 18.07 -0.22
CA GLY A 105 -15.37 18.14 1.18
C GLY A 105 -16.03 19.31 1.91
N ASP A 106 -15.60 19.52 3.16
CA ASP A 106 -16.13 20.56 4.03
C ASP A 106 -16.03 21.97 3.43
N LYS A 107 -17.18 22.65 3.36
CA LYS A 107 -17.36 23.99 2.79
C LYS A 107 -16.52 25.05 3.49
N SER A 108 -16.28 24.91 4.79
CA SER A 108 -15.47 25.87 5.55
C SER A 108 -14.00 25.91 5.05
N ASN A 109 -13.53 24.82 4.46
CA ASN A 109 -12.14 24.65 4.03
C ASN A 109 -11.91 24.90 2.52
N TRP A 110 -12.94 25.25 1.75
CA TRP A 110 -12.82 25.38 0.29
C TRP A 110 -11.79 26.44 -0.14
N VAL A 111 -11.83 27.63 0.45
CA VAL A 111 -10.87 28.71 0.15
C VAL A 111 -9.45 28.25 0.46
N LYS A 112 -9.26 27.62 1.64
CA LYS A 112 -7.97 27.09 2.05
C LYS A 112 -7.43 26.06 1.04
N LYS A 113 -8.26 25.11 0.61
CA LYS A 113 -7.87 24.10 -0.38
C LYS A 113 -7.47 24.73 -1.71
N LEU A 114 -8.25 25.68 -2.23
CA LEU A 114 -7.94 26.39 -3.48
C LEU A 114 -6.60 27.14 -3.45
N THR A 115 -6.18 27.62 -2.26
CA THR A 115 -4.92 28.34 -2.09
C THR A 115 -3.69 27.45 -1.93
N ILE A 116 -3.86 26.12 -1.78
CA ILE A 116 -2.73 25.19 -1.72
C ILE A 116 -1.99 25.23 -3.06
N ASN A 117 -0.66 25.18 -2.99
CA ASN A 117 0.19 25.10 -4.17
C ASN A 117 1.43 24.28 -3.82
N ASP A 118 1.43 23.01 -4.21
CA ASP A 118 2.59 22.13 -4.08
C ASP A 118 3.26 21.93 -5.47
N PRO A 119 4.60 21.90 -5.55
CA PRO A 119 5.29 21.63 -6.81
C PRO A 119 5.08 20.20 -7.34
N ASP A 120 4.71 19.24 -6.49
CA ASP A 120 4.31 17.89 -6.91
C ASP A 120 2.82 17.88 -7.30
N PRO A 121 2.48 17.74 -8.59
CA PRO A 121 1.09 17.85 -9.05
C PRO A 121 0.18 16.76 -8.47
N VAL A 122 0.71 15.56 -8.19
CA VAL A 122 -0.10 14.46 -7.63
C VAL A 122 -0.44 14.76 -6.18
N PHE A 123 0.53 15.28 -5.43
CA PHE A 123 0.31 15.66 -4.04
C PHE A 123 -0.56 16.92 -3.93
N ASP A 124 -0.36 17.90 -4.80
CA ASP A 124 -1.19 19.11 -4.88
C ASP A 124 -2.66 18.74 -5.14
N GLU A 125 -2.94 17.86 -6.10
CA GLU A 125 -4.29 17.35 -6.37
C GLU A 125 -4.87 16.67 -5.13
N PHE A 126 -4.09 15.82 -4.46
CA PHE A 126 -4.53 15.13 -3.25
C PHE A 126 -4.90 16.11 -2.12
N LEU A 127 -4.07 17.12 -1.86
CA LEU A 127 -4.33 18.12 -0.83
C LEU A 127 -5.56 19.00 -1.14
N LYS A 128 -5.74 19.33 -2.41
CA LYS A 128 -6.92 20.06 -2.93
C LYS A 128 -8.17 19.21 -2.94
N SER A 129 -8.06 17.88 -2.99
CA SER A 129 -9.22 17.00 -3.06
C SER A 129 -10.15 17.15 -1.84
N GLY A 130 -11.46 17.03 -2.05
CA GLY A 130 -12.46 17.03 -0.99
C GLY A 130 -12.88 15.63 -0.57
N PHE A 131 -12.62 14.66 -1.43
CA PHE A 131 -13.06 13.27 -1.27
C PHE A 131 -12.11 12.35 -2.03
N ALA A 132 -12.01 11.08 -1.63
CA ALA A 132 -11.24 10.07 -2.33
C ALA A 132 -12.02 8.76 -2.40
N ARG A 133 -11.87 8.04 -3.51
CA ARG A 133 -12.31 6.65 -3.67
C ARG A 133 -11.08 5.77 -3.68
N VAL A 134 -11.06 4.75 -2.83
CA VAL A 134 -9.95 3.81 -2.72
C VAL A 134 -10.47 2.40 -3.00
N VAL A 135 -9.70 1.63 -3.75
CA VAL A 135 -9.86 0.19 -3.92
C VAL A 135 -8.77 -0.47 -3.08
N VAL A 136 -9.19 -1.20 -2.05
CA VAL A 136 -8.31 -1.92 -1.14
C VAL A 136 -8.32 -3.40 -1.50
N PRO A 137 -7.26 -3.94 -2.13
CA PRO A 137 -7.18 -5.35 -2.47
C PRO A 137 -6.99 -6.21 -1.20
N ALA A 138 -7.81 -7.25 -1.07
CA ALA A 138 -7.62 -8.29 -0.07
C ALA A 138 -6.44 -9.19 -0.47
N ARG A 139 -5.64 -9.61 0.51
CA ARG A 139 -4.58 -10.60 0.29
C ARG A 139 -5.22 -11.98 0.03
N PRO A 140 -4.78 -12.72 -0.99
CA PRO A 140 -5.27 -14.07 -1.23
C PRO A 140 -5.14 -14.97 0.01
N GLY A 141 -6.22 -15.65 0.38
CA GLY A 141 -6.33 -16.48 1.58
C GLY A 141 -6.85 -15.76 2.84
N PHE A 142 -6.98 -14.43 2.82
CA PHE A 142 -7.56 -13.65 3.91
C PHE A 142 -9.05 -13.34 3.71
N GLU A 143 -9.67 -13.77 2.61
CA GLU A 143 -11.05 -13.43 2.27
C GLU A 143 -12.04 -13.87 3.35
N GLY A 144 -11.93 -15.12 3.83
CA GLY A 144 -12.78 -15.62 4.91
C GLY A 144 -12.54 -14.91 6.24
N ALA A 145 -11.30 -14.48 6.50
CA ALA A 145 -10.95 -13.75 7.72
C ALA A 145 -11.52 -12.33 7.70
N ILE A 146 -11.53 -11.69 6.52
CA ILE A 146 -12.17 -10.39 6.29
C ILE A 146 -13.69 -10.53 6.38
N ASP A 147 -14.29 -11.54 5.73
CA ASP A 147 -15.74 -11.80 5.80
C ASP A 147 -16.20 -12.03 7.26
N HIS A 148 -15.45 -12.80 8.04
CA HIS A 148 -15.68 -12.95 9.48
C HIS A 148 -15.65 -11.59 10.20
N PHE A 149 -14.60 -10.78 9.98
CA PHE A 149 -14.52 -9.45 10.59
C PHE A 149 -15.71 -8.58 10.21
N MET A 150 -16.11 -8.56 8.94
CA MET A 150 -17.23 -7.75 8.45
C MET A 150 -18.58 -8.16 9.06
N ARG A 151 -18.74 -9.43 9.45
CA ARG A 151 -19.98 -9.95 10.06
C ARG A 151 -20.03 -9.78 11.57
N PHE A 152 -18.92 -10.05 12.25
CA PHE A 152 -18.89 -10.17 13.71
C PHE A 152 -18.17 -9.00 14.40
N GLY A 153 -17.44 -8.17 13.65
CA GLY A 153 -16.66 -7.05 14.18
C GLY A 153 -15.39 -7.45 14.94
N VAL A 154 -14.98 -8.73 14.88
CA VAL A 154 -13.83 -9.26 15.64
C VAL A 154 -12.79 -9.84 14.66
N PRO A 155 -11.50 -9.47 14.78
CA PRO A 155 -10.44 -10.04 13.96
C PRO A 155 -10.34 -11.55 14.11
N TRP A 156 -10.09 -12.25 13.01
CA TRP A 156 -9.87 -13.68 13.04
C TRP A 156 -8.44 -13.99 13.55
N ASN A 157 -8.34 -14.63 14.71
CA ASN A 157 -7.06 -14.94 15.37
C ASN A 157 -6.47 -16.33 15.00
N GLY A 158 -6.98 -16.95 13.92
CA GLY A 158 -6.51 -18.26 13.46
C GLY A 158 -7.41 -19.43 13.88
N GLY A 159 -7.18 -20.60 13.28
CA GLY A 159 -8.07 -21.76 13.31
C GLY A 159 -8.72 -22.02 11.93
N PRO A 160 -9.49 -23.11 11.76
CA PRO A 160 -10.30 -23.29 10.57
C PRO A 160 -11.28 -22.12 10.47
N LEU A 161 -11.30 -21.43 9.32
CA LEU A 161 -12.28 -20.37 9.05
C LEU A 161 -13.67 -20.91 9.42
N PRO A 162 -14.48 -20.16 10.20
CA PRO A 162 -15.83 -20.61 10.47
C PRO A 162 -16.50 -20.74 9.10
N PRO A 163 -16.98 -21.95 8.73
CA PRO A 163 -17.75 -22.08 7.51
C PRO A 163 -18.93 -21.12 7.64
N ILE A 164 -19.18 -20.40 6.56
CA ILE A 164 -20.30 -19.47 6.51
C ILE A 164 -21.55 -20.22 6.98
N THR A 165 -22.18 -19.74 8.06
CA THR A 165 -23.31 -20.40 8.72
C THR A 165 -24.63 -20.28 7.93
N SER A 166 -24.55 -19.97 6.63
CA SER A 166 -25.65 -20.06 5.70
C SER A 166 -25.47 -21.36 4.91
N ASP A 167 -26.40 -22.27 5.10
CA ASP A 167 -26.61 -23.51 4.36
C ASP A 167 -26.81 -23.31 2.84
N VAL A 168 -26.88 -22.06 2.37
CA VAL A 168 -27.17 -21.70 0.97
C VAL A 168 -26.02 -20.87 0.33
N TYR A 169 -24.98 -20.49 1.06
CA TYR A 169 -23.92 -19.62 0.53
C TYR A 169 -22.55 -20.30 0.51
N VAL A 170 -22.04 -20.55 -0.69
CA VAL A 170 -20.64 -20.96 -0.91
C VAL A 170 -19.78 -19.68 -0.94
N PRO A 171 -18.71 -19.57 -0.12
CA PRO A 171 -17.81 -18.43 -0.20
C PRO A 171 -17.21 -18.31 -1.61
N ILE A 172 -17.14 -17.09 -2.16
CA ILE A 172 -16.51 -16.88 -3.48
C ILE A 172 -15.04 -17.31 -3.52
N ALA A 173 -14.35 -17.31 -2.38
CA ALA A 173 -13.01 -17.85 -2.26
C ALA A 173 -12.97 -19.36 -2.51
N ASP A 174 -13.98 -20.11 -2.02
CA ASP A 174 -14.11 -21.53 -2.33
C ASP A 174 -14.52 -21.74 -3.78
N GLU A 175 -15.43 -20.94 -4.34
CA GLU A 175 -15.76 -21.00 -5.78
C GLU A 175 -14.54 -20.73 -6.67
N LEU A 176 -13.71 -19.73 -6.33
CA LEU A 176 -12.49 -19.41 -7.06
C LEU A 176 -11.44 -20.52 -6.91
N ALA A 177 -11.31 -21.10 -5.71
CA ALA A 177 -10.39 -22.21 -5.47
C ALA A 177 -10.84 -23.48 -6.23
N GLU A 178 -12.13 -23.77 -6.27
CA GLU A 178 -12.71 -24.83 -7.11
C GLU A 178 -12.41 -24.59 -8.59
N ARG A 179 -12.61 -23.35 -9.07
CA ARG A 179 -12.33 -22.99 -10.46
C ARG A 179 -10.84 -23.02 -10.80
N ALA A 180 -9.97 -22.81 -9.82
CA ALA A 180 -8.52 -22.93 -9.93
C ALA A 180 -8.02 -24.38 -9.77
N GLY A 181 -8.91 -25.37 -9.59
CA GLY A 181 -8.57 -26.78 -9.52
C GLY A 181 -8.04 -27.24 -8.16
N ARG A 182 -8.56 -26.68 -7.05
CA ARG A 182 -8.23 -27.14 -5.69
C ARG A 182 -8.51 -28.66 -5.58
N PRO A 183 -7.52 -29.49 -5.21
CA PRO A 183 -7.74 -30.93 -5.05
C PRO A 183 -8.77 -31.20 -3.95
N GLN A 184 -9.93 -31.77 -4.29
CA GLN A 184 -11.01 -32.06 -3.33
C GLN A 184 -10.89 -33.45 -2.70
N GLY A 185 -9.68 -33.82 -2.26
CA GLY A 185 -9.43 -35.17 -1.72
C GLY A 185 -9.44 -36.27 -2.78
N GLU A 186 -9.20 -35.90 -4.04
CA GLU A 186 -9.02 -36.83 -5.15
C GLU A 186 -7.87 -37.80 -4.85
N THR A 187 -8.12 -39.10 -5.02
CA THR A 187 -7.07 -40.12 -4.98
C THR A 187 -6.46 -40.19 -6.38
N PRO A 188 -5.16 -39.89 -6.56
CA PRO A 188 -4.51 -39.98 -7.86
C PRO A 188 -4.70 -41.39 -8.42
N GLN A 189 -5.32 -41.51 -9.58
CA GLN A 189 -5.51 -42.82 -10.21
C GLN A 189 -4.43 -43.03 -11.29
N GLY A 190 -3.55 -43.99 -11.04
CA GLY A 190 -2.46 -44.35 -11.96
C GLY A 190 -1.18 -43.53 -11.78
N ASP A 191 -0.21 -43.77 -12.66
CA ASP A 191 1.08 -43.08 -12.64
C ASP A 191 0.97 -41.69 -13.28
N THR A 192 1.74 -40.73 -12.78
CA THR A 192 1.81 -39.37 -13.35
C THR A 192 2.28 -39.41 -14.80
N TRP A 193 1.67 -38.61 -15.68
CA TRP A 193 2.15 -38.43 -17.04
C TRP A 193 2.93 -37.12 -17.18
N GLU A 194 3.91 -37.10 -18.08
CA GLU A 194 4.64 -35.88 -18.40
C GLU A 194 3.77 -34.97 -19.29
N VAL A 195 3.72 -33.68 -18.94
CA VAL A 195 3.06 -32.64 -19.73
C VAL A 195 4.11 -31.67 -20.24
N VAL A 196 4.18 -31.51 -21.56
CA VAL A 196 5.02 -30.49 -22.18
C VAL A 196 4.20 -29.21 -22.34
N LEU A 197 4.53 -28.19 -21.56
CA LEU A 197 3.90 -26.87 -21.67
C LEU A 197 4.62 -26.03 -22.75
N PRO A 198 3.89 -25.44 -23.71
CA PRO A 198 4.49 -24.51 -24.66
C PRO A 198 4.93 -23.26 -23.91
N THR A 199 6.22 -22.96 -23.98
CA THR A 199 6.82 -21.80 -23.33
C THR A 199 7.36 -20.84 -24.40
N THR A 200 7.29 -19.54 -24.11
CA THR A 200 7.89 -18.48 -24.94
C THR A 200 9.41 -18.42 -24.82
N LEU A 201 10.02 -19.26 -23.97
CA LEU A 201 11.45 -19.39 -23.84
C LEU A 201 12.05 -20.03 -25.08
N VAL A 202 12.96 -19.30 -25.74
CA VAL A 202 13.67 -19.77 -26.92
C VAL A 202 14.85 -20.63 -26.47
N LYS A 203 14.78 -21.93 -26.72
CA LYS A 203 15.92 -22.85 -26.55
C LYS A 203 16.96 -22.52 -27.62
N LEU A 204 18.10 -21.98 -27.21
CA LEU A 204 19.17 -21.55 -28.13
C LEU A 204 19.99 -22.71 -28.72
N ARG A 205 19.71 -23.96 -28.32
CA ARG A 205 20.44 -25.17 -28.72
C ARG A 205 19.47 -26.30 -29.07
N GLY A 206 19.82 -27.15 -30.03
CA GLY A 206 18.95 -28.25 -30.48
C GLY A 206 18.84 -29.43 -29.49
N ASP A 207 19.87 -29.70 -28.70
CA ASP A 207 19.96 -30.84 -27.79
C ASP A 207 19.88 -30.43 -26.31
N ASP A 208 19.52 -31.38 -25.44
CA ASP A 208 19.44 -31.18 -23.98
C ASP A 208 20.77 -31.50 -23.27
N ASN A 209 21.84 -31.75 -24.03
CA ASN A 209 23.14 -32.09 -23.48
C ASN A 209 23.93 -30.85 -23.02
N LEU A 210 24.53 -30.96 -21.83
CA LEU A 210 25.47 -29.97 -21.33
C LEU A 210 26.75 -29.98 -22.20
N PRO A 211 27.31 -28.82 -22.56
CA PRO A 211 28.55 -28.79 -23.34
C PRO A 211 29.68 -29.38 -22.52
N THR A 212 30.39 -30.35 -23.08
CA THR A 212 31.62 -30.85 -22.48
C THR A 212 32.80 -30.06 -23.05
N TRP A 213 33.74 -29.69 -22.19
CA TRP A 213 34.90 -28.87 -22.56
C TRP A 213 36.17 -29.68 -22.31
N LYS A 214 37.10 -29.64 -23.28
CA LYS A 214 38.43 -30.22 -23.12
C LYS A 214 39.46 -29.10 -23.08
N LYS A 215 40.48 -29.26 -22.25
CA LYS A 215 41.58 -28.31 -22.12
C LYS A 215 42.70 -28.74 -23.07
N ASP A 216 42.97 -27.94 -24.09
CA ASP A 216 44.10 -28.13 -25.00
C ASP A 216 45.02 -26.91 -24.95
N GLY A 217 46.32 -27.13 -24.74
CA GLY A 217 47.31 -26.05 -24.62
C GLY A 217 46.98 -24.95 -23.58
N GLY A 218 46.17 -25.25 -22.55
CA GLY A 218 45.76 -24.28 -21.53
C GLY A 218 44.50 -23.48 -21.84
N LYS A 219 43.91 -23.61 -23.04
CA LYS A 219 42.61 -23.01 -23.40
C LYS A 219 41.50 -24.08 -23.38
N TRP A 220 40.31 -23.68 -22.95
CA TRP A 220 39.12 -24.53 -22.99
C TRP A 220 38.52 -24.47 -24.40
N VAL A 221 38.41 -25.61 -25.05
CA VAL A 221 37.77 -25.78 -26.36
C VAL A 221 36.59 -26.74 -26.24
N LEU A 222 35.53 -26.44 -27.01
CA LEU A 222 34.29 -27.20 -27.00
C LEU A 222 34.58 -28.61 -27.53
N ASN A 223 34.15 -29.62 -26.79
CA ASN A 223 34.25 -31.00 -27.21
C ASN A 223 32.98 -31.30 -28.02
N ASN A 224 33.12 -31.33 -29.36
CA ASN A 224 32.03 -31.65 -30.28
C ASN A 224 31.55 -33.09 -30.10
#